data_AF-A0AAU0YUV4-F1
#
_entry.id   AF-A0AAU0YUV4-F1
#
_cell.length_a   1.000
_cell.length_b   1.000
_cell.length_c   1.000
_cell.angle_alpha   90.00
_cell.angle_beta   90.00
_cell.angle_gamma   90.00
#
_symmetry.space_group_name_H-M   'P 1'
#
loop_
_entity.id
_entity.type
_entity.pdbx_description
1 polymer ?
#
loop_
_entity_poly.entity_id
_entity_poly.type
_entity_poly.pdbx_seq_one_letter_code
_entity_poly.pdbx_strand_id
1 'polypeptide(L)'
;MIGAVLGIAAYAISQTGGQALSIAVGALAGVAVALAAHLYRRSAQLTEVQLSLAGNALKFTATTDMRQAALRMFFQASTRVATRPLEEDAGNLREALSSLKVLFDLYREPIESGATPPPPLKGDSVHEVVLDILNFELAPFLSKWHPRLRSWEESEEGKEQGEAAWPDNASFREELRDLQIRLRPYVIALGTIAGLRAPERHLRRSGSSTSSTTALPTSDSGVPGQRTPGAGPDASALPPVDEA
;
A
#
# COMPACT_ATOMS: atom_id res chain seq x y z
N MET A 1 36.54 -22.64 -53.22
CA MET A 1 37.69 -21.87 -52.67
C MET A 1 38.67 -22.73 -51.86
N ILE A 2 38.23 -23.80 -51.18
CA ILE A 2 39.11 -24.66 -50.34
C ILE A 2 40.14 -25.47 -51.16
N GLY A 3 39.81 -25.89 -52.39
CA GLY A 3 40.72 -26.66 -53.24
C GLY A 3 41.92 -25.89 -53.80
N ALA A 4 41.79 -24.57 -54.00
CA ALA A 4 42.88 -23.74 -54.54
C ALA A 4 44.00 -23.53 -53.51
N VAL A 5 43.64 -23.46 -52.22
CA VAL A 5 44.60 -23.29 -51.12
C VAL A 5 45.43 -24.56 -50.91
N LEU A 6 44.81 -25.73 -51.02
CA LEU A 6 45.48 -27.03 -50.92
C LEU A 6 46.45 -27.29 -52.08
N GLY A 7 46.09 -26.87 -53.31
CA GLY A 7 46.97 -27.02 -54.48
C GLY A 7 48.23 -26.16 -54.42
N ILE A 8 48.12 -24.92 -53.93
CA ILE A 8 49.27 -24.01 -53.78
C ILE A 8 50.23 -24.50 -52.68
N ALA A 9 49.69 -25.04 -51.58
CA ALA A 9 50.48 -25.62 -50.50
C ALA A 9 51.28 -26.85 -50.96
N ALA A 10 50.65 -27.76 -51.72
CA ALA A 10 51.31 -28.95 -52.25
C ALA A 10 52.39 -28.61 -53.29
N TYR A 11 52.14 -27.61 -54.15
CA TYR A 11 53.10 -27.17 -55.17
C TYR A 11 54.34 -26.49 -54.54
N ALA A 12 54.15 -25.68 -53.49
CA ALA A 12 55.26 -25.03 -52.79
C ALA A 12 56.17 -26.02 -52.03
N ILE A 13 55.60 -27.11 -51.51
CA ILE A 13 56.35 -28.17 -50.79
C ILE A 13 57.21 -29.01 -51.75
N SER A 14 56.82 -29.12 -53.02
CA SER A 14 57.50 -29.98 -53.98
C SER A 14 58.75 -29.37 -54.63
N GLN A 15 59.00 -28.06 -54.52
CA GLN A 15 60.01 -27.39 -55.36
C GLN A 15 61.20 -26.74 -54.61
N THR A 16 61.28 -26.72 -53.27
CA THR A 16 62.38 -25.98 -52.60
C THR A 16 62.91 -26.62 -51.31
N GLY A 17 64.25 -26.61 -51.19
CA GLY A 17 65.02 -27.20 -50.09
C GLY A 17 64.76 -26.60 -48.70
N GLY A 18 65.23 -27.34 -47.69
CA GLY A 18 64.75 -27.35 -46.29
C GLY A 18 64.64 -26.06 -45.49
N GLN A 19 65.09 -24.90 -45.99
CA GLN A 19 64.87 -23.61 -45.30
C GLN A 19 63.46 -23.03 -45.55
N ALA A 20 62.95 -23.07 -46.78
CA ALA A 20 61.64 -22.48 -47.10
C ALA A 20 60.49 -23.20 -46.40
N LEU A 21 60.65 -24.51 -46.16
CA LEU A 21 59.67 -25.36 -45.50
C LEU A 21 59.51 -25.01 -44.01
N SER A 22 60.61 -24.68 -43.33
CA SER A 22 60.57 -24.24 -41.93
C SER A 22 59.85 -22.89 -41.76
N ILE A 23 60.02 -21.97 -42.72
CA ILE A 23 59.33 -20.67 -42.72
C ILE A 23 57.83 -20.85 -42.95
N ALA A 24 57.45 -21.71 -43.90
CA ALA A 24 56.04 -22.00 -44.19
C ALA A 24 55.31 -22.65 -43.00
N VAL A 25 55.96 -23.61 -42.33
CA VAL A 25 55.40 -24.26 -41.13
C VAL A 25 55.28 -23.29 -39.96
N GLY A 26 56.31 -22.45 -39.74
CA GLY A 26 56.29 -21.42 -38.69
C GLY A 26 55.19 -20.38 -38.92
N ALA A 27 54.98 -19.93 -40.17
CA ALA A 27 53.92 -18.99 -40.51
C ALA A 27 52.52 -19.59 -40.27
N LEU A 28 52.30 -20.86 -40.65
CA LEU A 28 51.03 -21.55 -40.40
C LEU A 28 50.75 -21.73 -38.90
N ALA A 29 51.75 -22.12 -38.12
CA ALA A 29 51.62 -22.24 -36.66
C ALA A 29 51.32 -20.89 -36.01
N GLY A 30 52.01 -19.82 -36.45
CA GLY A 30 51.77 -18.46 -35.98
C GLY A 30 50.36 -17.96 -36.27
N VAL A 31 49.84 -18.21 -37.49
CA VAL A 31 48.46 -17.89 -37.86
C VAL A 31 47.45 -18.68 -37.02
N ALA A 32 47.70 -19.97 -36.78
CA ALA A 32 46.83 -20.80 -35.93
C ALA A 32 46.78 -20.29 -34.49
N VAL A 33 47.93 -19.91 -33.91
CA VAL A 33 48.00 -19.33 -32.56
C VAL A 33 47.31 -17.96 -32.51
N ALA A 34 47.51 -17.11 -33.53
CA ALA A 34 46.85 -15.81 -33.60
C ALA A 34 45.32 -15.94 -33.74
N LEU A 35 44.84 -16.90 -34.54
CA LEU A 35 43.42 -17.22 -34.66
C LEU A 35 42.86 -17.78 -33.35
N ALA A 36 43.58 -18.69 -32.68
CA ALA A 36 43.18 -19.21 -31.38
C ALA A 36 43.07 -18.09 -30.34
N ALA A 37 44.06 -17.17 -30.29
CA ALA A 37 44.03 -16.01 -29.40
C ALA A 37 42.90 -15.03 -29.75
N HIS A 38 42.65 -14.80 -31.05
CA HIS A 38 41.56 -13.94 -31.51
C HIS A 38 40.18 -14.55 -31.19
N LEU A 39 40.01 -15.86 -31.35
CA LEU A 39 38.77 -16.56 -30.99
C LEU A 39 38.57 -16.60 -29.47
N TYR A 40 39.63 -16.81 -28.69
CA TYR A 40 39.58 -16.80 -27.23
C TYR A 40 39.25 -15.42 -26.67
N ARG A 41 39.83 -14.34 -27.22
CA ARG A 41 39.47 -12.96 -26.83
C ARG A 41 38.01 -12.62 -27.17
N ARG A 42 37.46 -13.21 -28.23
CA ARG A 42 36.05 -13.02 -28.62
C ARG A 42 35.08 -13.83 -27.76
N SER A 43 35.50 -15.00 -27.25
CA SER A 43 34.67 -15.84 -26.36
C SER A 43 34.78 -15.46 -24.89
N ALA A 44 35.90 -14.89 -24.45
CA ALA A 44 36.12 -14.48 -23.06
C ALA A 44 35.31 -13.23 -22.62
N GLN A 45 34.57 -12.58 -23.52
CA GLN A 45 33.61 -11.53 -23.16
C GLN A 45 32.18 -12.05 -22.91
N LEU A 46 31.95 -13.36 -23.03
CA LEU A 46 30.66 -14.01 -22.79
C LEU A 46 30.73 -14.92 -21.56
N THR A 47 31.31 -14.41 -20.49
CA THR A 47 31.25 -15.06 -19.18
C THR A 47 30.85 -14.04 -18.13
N GLU A 48 29.85 -13.21 -18.47
CA GLU A 48 29.02 -12.58 -17.47
C GLU A 48 28.20 -13.69 -16.80
N VAL A 49 28.38 -13.82 -15.50
CA VAL A 49 27.76 -14.80 -14.61
C VAL A 49 26.27 -14.47 -14.49
N GLN A 50 25.52 -14.73 -15.56
CA GLN A 50 24.08 -14.52 -15.65
C GLN A 50 23.32 -15.84 -15.45
N LEU A 51 23.85 -16.78 -14.67
CA LEU A 51 23.18 -18.04 -14.37
C LEU A 51 23.16 -18.31 -12.87
N SER A 52 22.35 -17.52 -12.18
CA SER A 52 21.73 -17.80 -10.86
C SER A 52 20.93 -16.60 -10.34
N LEU A 53 21.09 -15.42 -10.94
CA LEU A 53 20.32 -14.23 -10.59
C LEU A 53 18.93 -14.16 -11.22
N ALA A 54 18.59 -14.93 -12.26
CA ALA A 54 17.25 -14.81 -12.87
C ALA A 54 16.13 -15.25 -11.92
N GLY A 55 16.25 -16.43 -11.29
CA GLY A 55 15.22 -16.94 -10.38
C GLY A 55 15.11 -16.14 -9.07
N ASN A 56 16.26 -15.74 -8.50
CA ASN A 56 16.28 -14.95 -7.28
C ASN A 56 15.88 -13.49 -7.55
N ALA A 57 16.39 -12.84 -8.60
CA ALA A 57 16.02 -11.46 -8.91
C ALA A 57 14.54 -11.33 -9.29
N LEU A 58 13.97 -12.26 -10.08
CA LEU A 58 12.52 -12.24 -10.35
C LEU A 58 11.70 -12.40 -9.06
N LYS A 59 12.11 -13.28 -8.14
CA LYS A 59 11.47 -13.44 -6.83
C LYS A 59 11.61 -12.19 -5.95
N PHE A 60 12.79 -11.55 -5.93
CA PHE A 60 13.04 -10.32 -5.18
C PHE A 60 12.25 -9.14 -5.76
N THR A 61 12.23 -8.97 -7.08
CA THR A 61 11.43 -7.95 -7.78
C THR A 61 9.96 -8.15 -7.49
N ALA A 62 9.41 -9.36 -7.69
CA ALA A 62 8.02 -9.64 -7.41
C ALA A 62 7.64 -9.39 -5.93
N THR A 63 8.50 -9.79 -4.99
CA THR A 63 8.29 -9.52 -3.57
C THR A 63 8.33 -8.02 -3.26
N THR A 64 9.21 -7.27 -3.92
CA THR A 64 9.33 -5.81 -3.77
C THR A 64 8.10 -5.10 -4.35
N ASP A 65 7.65 -5.52 -5.53
CA ASP A 65 6.45 -5.00 -6.19
C ASP A 65 5.19 -5.28 -5.36
N MET A 66 5.06 -6.49 -4.81
CA MET A 66 3.94 -6.83 -3.92
C MET A 66 3.97 -6.00 -2.63
N ARG A 67 5.14 -5.80 -2.02
CA ARG A 67 5.27 -4.93 -0.83
C ARG A 67 4.90 -3.48 -1.13
N GLN A 68 5.32 -2.96 -2.28
CA GLN A 68 4.98 -1.61 -2.72
C GLN A 68 3.49 -1.46 -3.02
N ALA A 69 2.88 -2.45 -3.69
CA ALA A 69 1.45 -2.49 -3.93
C ALA A 69 0.66 -2.52 -2.61
N ALA A 70 1.04 -3.41 -1.68
CA ALA A 70 0.45 -3.49 -0.35
C ALA A 70 0.58 -2.17 0.42
N LEU A 71 1.72 -1.50 0.32
CA LEU A 71 1.96 -0.20 0.97
C LEU A 71 1.06 0.89 0.39
N ARG A 72 0.96 0.98 -0.95
CA ARG A 72 0.06 1.92 -1.64
C ARG A 72 -1.39 1.68 -1.21
N MET A 73 -1.83 0.42 -1.23
CA MET A 73 -3.18 0.03 -0.85
C MET A 73 -3.45 0.32 0.62
N PHE A 74 -2.52 -0.01 1.52
CA PHE A 74 -2.59 0.32 2.94
C PHE A 74 -2.85 1.81 3.13
N PHE A 75 -2.04 2.68 2.51
CA PHE A 75 -2.22 4.12 2.64
C PHE A 75 -3.52 4.61 2.01
N GLN A 76 -3.92 4.06 0.86
CA GLN A 76 -5.21 4.39 0.27
C GLN A 76 -6.35 4.07 1.22
N ALA A 77 -6.40 2.88 1.85
CA ALA A 77 -7.45 2.56 2.81
C ALA A 77 -7.33 3.36 4.11
N SER A 78 -6.12 3.50 4.67
CA SER A 78 -5.89 4.22 5.92
C SER A 78 -6.15 5.72 5.81
N THR A 79 -6.12 6.27 4.59
CA THR A 79 -6.43 7.68 4.31
C THR A 79 -7.80 7.90 3.69
N ARG A 80 -8.48 6.85 3.18
CA ARG A 80 -9.73 6.98 2.40
C ARG A 80 -10.92 6.13 2.83
N VAL A 81 -10.88 5.36 3.91
CA VAL A 81 -12.06 4.58 4.39
C VAL A 81 -13.01 5.43 5.25
N ALA A 82 -13.34 6.64 4.78
CA ALA A 82 -14.22 7.65 5.39
C ALA A 82 -13.65 8.29 6.68
N THR A 83 -12.73 9.24 6.52
CA THR A 83 -11.99 9.92 7.60
C THR A 83 -12.78 10.93 8.43
N ARG A 84 -14.12 10.91 8.37
CA ARG A 84 -14.95 11.42 9.46
C ARG A 84 -16.03 10.39 9.74
N PRO A 85 -16.24 9.97 11.01
CA PRO A 85 -17.54 9.48 11.42
C PRO A 85 -18.56 10.44 10.83
N LEU A 86 -19.47 9.91 10.02
CA LEU A 86 -20.65 10.65 9.66
C LEU A 86 -21.40 10.84 10.99
N GLU A 87 -21.23 12.00 11.62
CA GLU A 87 -21.96 12.33 12.86
C GLU A 87 -23.44 12.11 12.58
N GLU A 88 -24.21 11.66 13.57
CA GLU A 88 -25.60 11.22 13.39
C GLU A 88 -26.43 12.25 12.60
N ASP A 89 -26.08 13.54 12.71
CA ASP A 89 -26.76 14.68 12.09
C ASP A 89 -25.95 15.37 10.97
N ALA A 90 -24.69 14.98 10.73
CA ALA A 90 -23.79 15.67 9.80
C ALA A 90 -22.96 14.72 8.92
N GLY A 91 -22.94 15.01 7.62
CA GLY A 91 -22.11 14.35 6.62
C GLY A 91 -22.92 13.70 5.51
N ASN A 92 -22.32 13.66 4.32
CA ASN A 92 -22.97 13.37 3.06
C ASN A 92 -22.79 11.88 2.69
N LEU A 93 -23.88 11.11 2.66
CA LEU A 93 -23.90 9.67 2.32
C LEU A 93 -23.43 9.45 0.89
N ARG A 94 -23.79 10.32 -0.06
CA ARG A 94 -23.27 10.27 -1.44
C ARG A 94 -21.76 10.42 -1.48
N GLU A 95 -21.16 11.31 -0.70
CA GLU A 95 -19.70 11.45 -0.60
C GLU A 95 -19.06 10.18 0.00
N ALA A 96 -19.67 9.60 1.03
CA ALA A 96 -19.20 8.35 1.62
C ALA A 96 -19.19 7.21 0.59
N LEU A 97 -20.30 7.01 -0.13
CA LEU A 97 -20.41 6.02 -1.20
C LEU A 97 -19.41 6.29 -2.33
N SER A 98 -19.23 7.55 -2.72
CA SER A 98 -18.27 7.93 -3.75
C SER A 98 -16.84 7.61 -3.33
N SER A 99 -16.48 7.86 -2.06
CA SER A 99 -15.16 7.51 -1.52
C SER A 99 -14.91 5.99 -1.55
N LEU A 100 -15.91 5.19 -1.14
CA LEU A 100 -15.83 3.73 -1.19
C LEU A 100 -15.72 3.20 -2.62
N LYS A 101 -16.45 3.80 -3.57
CA LYS A 101 -16.35 3.44 -4.99
C LYS A 101 -14.97 3.75 -5.57
N VAL A 102 -14.41 4.91 -5.24
CA VAL A 102 -13.04 5.26 -5.65
C VAL A 102 -12.02 4.28 -5.07
N LEU A 103 -12.19 3.87 -3.80
CA LEU A 103 -11.33 2.85 -3.20
C LEU A 103 -11.44 1.50 -3.94
N PHE A 104 -12.66 1.07 -4.26
CA PHE A 104 -12.91 -0.14 -5.06
C PHE A 104 -12.16 -0.09 -6.40
N ASP A 105 -12.25 1.03 -7.12
CA ASP A 105 -11.57 1.19 -8.42
C ASP A 105 -10.05 1.17 -8.29
N LEU A 106 -9.51 1.87 -7.27
CA LEU A 106 -8.07 1.90 -7.00
C LEU A 106 -7.48 0.53 -6.65
N TYR A 107 -8.29 -0.36 -6.08
CA TYR A 107 -7.87 -1.72 -5.71
C TYR A 107 -8.04 -2.71 -6.86
N ARG A 108 -9.05 -2.49 -7.71
CA ARG A 108 -9.31 -3.31 -8.89
C ARG A 108 -8.29 -3.06 -10.02
N GLU A 109 -7.90 -1.81 -10.24
CA GLU A 109 -6.99 -1.42 -11.35
C GLU A 109 -5.66 -2.22 -11.36
N PRO A 110 -4.92 -2.37 -10.25
CA PRO A 110 -3.67 -3.13 -10.22
C PRO A 110 -3.83 -4.64 -10.45
N ILE A 111 -5.02 -5.18 -10.20
CA ILE A 111 -5.34 -6.60 -10.40
C ILE A 111 -5.69 -6.85 -11.87
N GLU A 112 -6.54 -6.00 -12.45
CA GLU A 112 -6.99 -6.17 -13.84
C GLU A 112 -5.89 -5.85 -14.86
N SER A 113 -5.07 -4.85 -14.60
CA SER A 113 -3.98 -4.45 -15.50
C SER A 113 -2.82 -5.42 -15.55
N GLY A 114 -2.76 -6.40 -14.63
CA GLY A 114 -1.61 -7.30 -14.47
C GLY A 114 -0.33 -6.59 -14.02
N ALA A 115 -0.43 -5.33 -13.57
CA ALA A 115 0.71 -4.55 -13.08
C ALA A 115 1.29 -5.11 -11.78
N THR A 116 0.54 -5.95 -11.08
CA THR A 116 1.01 -6.66 -9.89
C THR A 116 1.42 -8.09 -10.28
N PRO A 117 2.60 -8.58 -9.87
CA PRO A 117 3.01 -9.96 -10.12
C PRO A 117 1.93 -10.96 -9.67
N PRO A 118 1.71 -12.07 -10.39
CA PRO A 118 0.69 -13.04 -10.02
C PRO A 118 0.93 -13.57 -8.60
N PRO A 119 -0.14 -13.96 -7.88
CA PRO A 119 -0.01 -14.45 -6.51
C PRO A 119 0.96 -15.65 -6.44
N PRO A 120 1.81 -15.72 -5.41
CA PRO A 120 2.66 -16.88 -5.19
C PRO A 120 1.82 -18.15 -5.00
N LEU A 121 2.37 -19.30 -5.40
CA LEU A 121 1.73 -20.61 -5.26
C LEU A 121 1.41 -21.01 -3.80
N LYS A 122 2.01 -20.33 -2.81
CA LYS A 122 1.79 -20.54 -1.37
C LYS A 122 2.00 -19.25 -0.58
N GLY A 123 1.13 -19.02 0.41
CA GLY A 123 1.21 -17.94 1.40
C GLY A 123 0.32 -16.75 1.07
N ASP A 124 -0.07 -16.00 2.12
CA ASP A 124 -0.97 -14.86 2.03
C ASP A 124 -0.43 -13.82 1.04
N SER A 125 -1.16 -13.65 -0.06
CA SER A 125 -0.81 -12.71 -1.11
C SER A 125 -1.62 -11.42 -0.97
N VAL A 126 -1.03 -10.30 -1.40
CA VAL A 126 -1.75 -9.02 -1.52
C VAL A 126 -3.02 -9.20 -2.35
N HIS A 127 -2.95 -10.06 -3.37
CA HIS A 127 -4.07 -10.36 -4.25
C HIS A 127 -5.26 -10.98 -3.52
N GLU A 128 -5.04 -11.99 -2.68
CA GLU A 128 -6.12 -12.63 -1.91
C GLU A 128 -6.79 -11.62 -0.98
N VAL A 129 -5.99 -10.85 -0.22
CA VAL A 129 -6.51 -9.82 0.69
C VAL A 129 -7.33 -8.78 -0.08
N VAL A 130 -6.87 -8.33 -1.24
CA VAL A 130 -7.58 -7.32 -2.03
C VAL A 130 -8.84 -7.90 -2.67
N LEU A 131 -8.80 -9.12 -3.20
CA LEU A 131 -9.99 -9.79 -3.74
C LEU A 131 -11.06 -9.98 -2.66
N ASP A 132 -10.67 -10.31 -1.44
CA ASP A 132 -11.61 -10.43 -0.32
C ASP A 132 -12.24 -9.08 0.02
N ILE A 133 -11.44 -8.01 0.12
CA ILE A 133 -11.95 -6.63 0.32
C ILE A 133 -12.94 -6.26 -0.78
N LEU A 134 -12.61 -6.51 -2.04
CA LEU A 134 -13.44 -6.12 -3.18
C LEU A 134 -14.73 -6.91 -3.23
N ASN A 135 -14.67 -8.23 -3.11
CA ASN A 135 -15.79 -9.12 -3.39
C ASN A 135 -16.70 -9.35 -2.18
N PHE A 136 -16.15 -9.37 -0.97
CA PHE A 136 -16.92 -9.69 0.24
C PHE A 136 -17.30 -8.46 1.06
N GLU A 137 -16.57 -7.35 0.93
CA GLU A 137 -16.85 -6.13 1.69
C GLU A 137 -17.40 -5.00 0.82
N LEU A 138 -16.62 -4.52 -0.15
CA LEU A 138 -16.96 -3.31 -0.91
C LEU A 138 -18.06 -3.54 -1.96
N ALA A 139 -17.97 -4.59 -2.79
CA ALA A 139 -18.96 -4.83 -3.84
C ALA A 139 -20.37 -5.04 -3.28
N PRO A 140 -20.62 -5.90 -2.26
CA PRO A 140 -21.96 -6.09 -1.71
C PRO A 140 -22.53 -4.80 -1.13
N PHE A 141 -21.72 -4.02 -0.41
CA PHE A 141 -22.12 -2.74 0.16
C PHE A 141 -22.51 -1.74 -0.92
N LEU A 142 -21.64 -1.54 -1.91
CA LEU A 142 -21.87 -0.59 -3.01
C LEU A 142 -23.07 -1.00 -3.86
N SER A 143 -23.21 -2.28 -4.19
CA SER A 143 -24.33 -2.81 -4.97
C SER A 143 -25.68 -2.65 -4.26
N LYS A 144 -25.71 -2.73 -2.93
CA LYS A 144 -26.92 -2.50 -2.14
C LYS A 144 -27.28 -1.02 -2.09
N TRP A 145 -26.31 -0.17 -1.76
CA TRP A 145 -26.60 1.19 -1.31
C TRP A 145 -26.59 2.25 -2.41
N HIS A 146 -25.73 2.13 -3.43
CA HIS A 146 -25.74 3.07 -4.56
C HIS A 146 -27.09 3.21 -5.26
N PRO A 147 -27.77 2.13 -5.70
CA PRO A 147 -29.02 2.26 -6.42
C PRO A 147 -30.14 2.82 -5.53
N ARG A 148 -30.17 2.46 -4.25
CA ARG A 148 -31.20 2.93 -3.31
C ARG A 148 -31.08 4.43 -3.04
N LEU A 149 -29.87 4.91 -2.75
CA LEU A 149 -29.64 6.34 -2.54
C LEU A 149 -29.97 7.12 -3.82
N ARG A 150 -29.52 6.63 -4.98
CA ARG A 150 -29.85 7.25 -6.27
C ARG A 150 -31.37 7.35 -6.49
N SER A 151 -32.11 6.27 -6.23
CA SER A 151 -33.56 6.27 -6.43
C SER A 151 -34.29 7.27 -5.51
N TRP A 152 -33.79 7.46 -4.29
CA TRP A 152 -34.30 8.50 -3.39
C TRP A 152 -34.01 9.89 -3.93
N GLU A 153 -32.77 10.16 -4.32
CA GLU A 153 -32.37 11.47 -4.84
C GLU A 153 -33.07 11.86 -6.15
N GLU A 154 -33.51 10.87 -6.93
CA GLU A 154 -34.28 11.06 -8.17
C GLU A 154 -35.79 11.24 -7.92
N SER A 155 -36.30 10.84 -6.76
CA SER A 155 -37.70 11.01 -6.35
C SER A 155 -38.03 12.48 -6.04
N GLU A 156 -39.31 12.85 -6.13
CA GLU A 156 -39.74 14.20 -5.78
C GLU A 156 -39.53 14.48 -4.29
N GLU A 157 -39.83 13.52 -3.40
CA GLU A 157 -39.58 13.69 -1.97
C GLU A 157 -38.09 13.88 -1.67
N GLY A 158 -37.21 13.12 -2.32
CA GLY A 158 -35.77 13.25 -2.09
C GLY A 158 -35.16 14.53 -2.66
N LYS A 159 -35.72 15.09 -3.72
CA LYS A 159 -35.32 16.43 -4.22
C LYS A 159 -35.73 17.54 -3.27
N GLU A 160 -36.90 17.43 -2.64
CA GLU A 160 -37.44 18.45 -1.73
C GLU A 160 -36.83 18.36 -0.32
N GLN A 161 -36.76 17.14 0.22
CA GLN A 161 -36.39 16.89 1.62
C GLN A 161 -34.91 16.54 1.79
N GLY A 162 -34.22 16.19 0.70
CA GLY A 162 -32.80 15.85 0.69
C GLY A 162 -32.49 14.50 1.33
N GLU A 163 -31.19 14.24 1.49
CA GLU A 163 -30.65 12.95 1.96
C GLU A 163 -30.93 12.67 3.45
N ALA A 164 -31.08 13.71 4.27
CA ALA A 164 -31.33 13.57 5.71
C ALA A 164 -32.69 12.91 6.00
N ALA A 165 -33.69 13.14 5.16
CA ALA A 165 -35.03 12.56 5.28
C ALA A 165 -35.14 11.16 4.64
N TRP A 166 -34.06 10.63 4.06
CA TRP A 166 -34.09 9.32 3.42
C TRP A 166 -34.42 8.21 4.42
N PRO A 167 -35.47 7.38 4.20
CA PRO A 167 -35.89 6.38 5.19
C PRO A 167 -34.82 5.36 5.57
N ASP A 168 -33.91 5.03 4.66
CA ASP A 168 -32.83 4.07 4.90
C ASP A 168 -31.55 4.69 5.50
N ASN A 169 -31.55 6.00 5.80
CA ASN A 169 -30.36 6.73 6.26
C ASN A 169 -29.72 6.09 7.51
N ALA A 170 -30.53 5.77 8.52
CA ALA A 170 -30.06 5.14 9.75
C ALA A 170 -29.42 3.76 9.48
N SER A 171 -30.10 2.93 8.70
CA SER A 171 -29.63 1.59 8.31
C SER A 171 -28.33 1.66 7.49
N PHE A 172 -28.21 2.63 6.58
CA PHE A 172 -26.98 2.88 5.82
C PHE A 172 -25.81 3.19 6.75
N ARG A 173 -26.00 4.10 7.73
CA ARG A 173 -24.96 4.52 8.67
C ARG A 173 -24.53 3.40 9.61
N GLU A 174 -25.46 2.55 10.04
CA GLU A 174 -25.16 1.34 10.80
C GLU A 174 -24.29 0.38 9.99
N GLU A 175 -24.72 0.02 8.78
CA GLU A 175 -23.95 -0.91 7.94
C GLU A 175 -22.60 -0.33 7.49
N LEU A 176 -22.49 1.00 7.34
CA LEU A 176 -21.22 1.66 7.06
C LEU A 176 -20.24 1.50 8.23
N ARG A 177 -20.72 1.65 9.48
CA ARG A 177 -19.90 1.40 10.68
C ARG A 177 -19.45 -0.05 10.73
N ASP A 178 -20.33 -0.99 10.45
CA ASP A 178 -19.98 -2.41 10.42
C ASP A 178 -18.97 -2.73 9.32
N LEU A 179 -19.13 -2.15 8.13
CA LEU A 179 -18.16 -2.26 7.04
C LEU A 179 -16.78 -1.76 7.48
N GLN A 180 -16.71 -0.60 8.14
CA GLN A 180 -15.44 -0.06 8.64
C GLN A 180 -14.77 -1.00 9.66
N ILE A 181 -15.56 -1.63 10.54
CA ILE A 181 -15.06 -2.63 11.49
C ILE A 181 -14.51 -3.86 10.73
N ARG A 182 -15.23 -4.37 9.73
CA ARG A 182 -14.81 -5.53 8.93
C ARG A 182 -13.62 -5.26 8.02
N LEU A 183 -13.46 -4.03 7.51
CA LEU A 183 -12.32 -3.64 6.69
C LEU A 183 -11.01 -3.57 7.48
N ARG A 184 -11.08 -3.22 8.78
CA ARG A 184 -9.91 -3.02 9.64
C ARG A 184 -8.89 -4.17 9.62
N PRO A 185 -9.26 -5.46 9.83
CA PRO A 185 -8.30 -6.56 9.77
C PRO A 185 -7.61 -6.69 8.41
N TYR A 186 -8.31 -6.49 7.29
CA TYR A 186 -7.70 -6.54 5.96
C TYR A 186 -6.68 -5.42 5.75
N VAL A 187 -6.98 -4.19 6.20
CA VAL A 187 -6.02 -3.08 6.12
C VAL A 187 -4.77 -3.37 6.98
N ILE A 188 -4.92 -3.97 8.15
CA ILE A 188 -3.79 -4.42 8.97
C ILE A 188 -2.96 -5.49 8.22
N ALA A 189 -3.61 -6.43 7.55
CA ALA A 189 -2.94 -7.45 6.73
C ALA A 189 -2.13 -6.81 5.59
N LEU A 190 -2.69 -5.83 4.87
CA LEU A 190 -1.97 -5.07 3.84
C LEU A 190 -0.71 -4.39 4.41
N GLY A 191 -0.82 -3.75 5.57
CA GLY A 191 0.33 -3.13 6.23
C GLY A 191 1.40 -4.15 6.67
N THR A 192 0.97 -5.34 7.09
CA THR A 192 1.86 -6.44 7.45
C THR A 192 2.61 -6.96 6.22
N ILE A 193 1.91 -7.18 5.11
CA ILE A 193 2.53 -7.60 3.84
C ILE A 193 3.51 -6.54 3.33
N ALA A 194 3.17 -5.24 3.47
CA ALA A 194 4.04 -4.12 3.14
C ALA A 194 5.32 -4.04 4.01
N GLY A 195 5.38 -4.77 5.13
CA GLY A 195 6.50 -4.73 6.07
C GLY A 195 6.47 -3.53 7.02
N LEU A 196 5.30 -2.90 7.22
CA LEU A 196 5.14 -1.85 8.23
C LEU A 196 5.27 -2.45 9.64
N ARG A 197 5.95 -1.73 10.53
CA ARG A 197 5.99 -2.09 11.95
C ARG A 197 4.73 -1.59 12.63
N ALA A 198 3.98 -2.50 13.27
CA ALA A 198 2.75 -2.17 14.00
C ALA A 198 1.74 -1.36 13.15
N PRO A 199 1.30 -1.88 11.98
CA PRO A 199 0.37 -1.20 11.07
C PRO A 199 -0.91 -0.69 11.76
N GLU A 200 -1.38 -1.38 12.80
CA GLU A 200 -2.51 -1.00 13.63
C GLU A 200 -2.37 0.37 14.31
N ARG A 201 -1.14 0.83 14.57
CA ARG A 201 -0.88 2.16 15.18
C ARG A 201 -1.27 3.29 14.24
N HIS A 202 -1.10 3.09 12.94
CA HIS A 202 -1.45 4.08 11.92
C HIS A 202 -2.97 4.19 11.70
N LEU A 203 -3.75 3.24 12.23
CA LEU A 203 -5.21 3.22 12.15
C LEU A 203 -5.89 3.78 13.43
N ARG A 204 -5.14 4.08 14.49
CA ARG A 204 -5.69 4.28 15.85
C ARG A 204 -6.19 5.70 16.18
N ARG A 205 -6.46 6.58 15.22
CA ARG A 205 -6.85 7.98 15.50
C ARG A 205 -8.09 8.44 14.71
N SER A 206 -9.23 7.78 14.90
CA SER A 206 -10.51 8.30 14.37
C SER A 206 -11.74 8.04 15.26
N GLY A 207 -11.59 7.51 16.49
CA GLY A 207 -12.75 7.10 17.29
C GLY A 207 -12.67 7.28 18.81
N SER A 208 -11.73 8.05 19.36
CA SER A 208 -11.70 8.29 20.82
C SER A 208 -11.31 9.72 21.17
N SER A 209 -12.29 10.62 21.10
CA SER A 209 -12.30 11.85 21.86
C SER A 209 -13.63 11.98 22.59
N THR A 210 -13.99 10.94 23.34
CA THR A 210 -14.95 11.04 24.43
C THR A 210 -14.27 10.53 25.69
N SER A 211 -14.17 11.43 26.68
CA SER A 211 -13.87 11.15 28.09
C SER A 211 -12.42 10.85 28.47
N SER A 212 -11.66 11.91 28.78
CA SER A 212 -10.69 11.94 29.89
C SER A 212 -10.26 13.39 30.18
N THR A 213 -11.21 14.29 30.47
CA THR A 213 -10.88 15.45 31.30
C THR A 213 -11.03 14.99 32.75
N THR A 214 -9.96 14.38 33.24
CA THR A 214 -9.70 14.21 34.66
C THR A 214 -9.82 15.58 35.32
N ALA A 215 -10.87 15.78 36.11
CA ALA A 215 -10.94 16.88 37.06
C ALA A 215 -9.73 16.76 37.99
N LEU A 216 -8.85 17.78 37.97
CA LEU A 216 -7.78 17.89 38.96
C LEU A 216 -8.42 18.10 40.35
N PRO A 217 -7.96 17.41 41.40
CA PRO A 217 -8.23 17.84 42.76
C PRO A 217 -7.42 19.11 43.01
N THR A 218 -8.11 20.21 43.32
CA THR A 218 -7.49 21.41 43.89
C THR A 218 -6.85 21.03 45.22
N SER A 219 -5.54 20.82 45.20
CA SER A 219 -4.73 20.64 46.39
C SER A 219 -4.56 21.99 47.06
N ASP A 220 -5.23 22.11 48.19
CA ASP A 220 -4.95 23.05 49.27
C ASP A 220 -3.45 22.97 49.64
N SER A 221 -2.80 24.13 49.70
CA SER A 221 -1.43 24.28 50.17
C SER A 221 -1.27 25.71 50.67
N GLY A 222 -1.60 25.92 51.93
CA GLY A 222 -1.36 27.15 52.65
C GLY A 222 0.13 27.47 52.79
N VAL A 223 0.42 28.78 52.84
CA VAL A 223 1.61 29.33 53.47
C VAL A 223 1.17 30.57 54.29
N PRO A 224 1.62 30.72 55.55
CA PRO A 224 1.04 31.66 56.50
C PRO A 224 1.82 32.99 56.59
N GLY A 225 1.10 34.05 56.96
CA GLY A 225 1.66 35.18 57.71
C GLY A 225 1.31 36.56 57.17
N GLN A 226 0.37 37.25 57.83
CA GLN A 226 0.68 38.47 58.59
C GLN A 226 -0.54 38.97 59.41
N ARG A 227 -0.32 38.96 60.75
CA ARG A 227 -0.83 39.83 61.83
C ARG A 227 -2.13 40.64 61.65
N THR A 228 -3.17 40.23 62.40
CA THR A 228 -4.02 40.93 63.42
C THR A 228 -3.93 42.46 63.61
N PRO A 229 -4.88 43.11 64.35
CA PRO A 229 -6.29 42.76 64.72
C PRO A 229 -7.28 43.96 64.63
N GLY A 230 -8.59 43.70 64.74
CA GLY A 230 -9.55 44.80 64.95
C GLY A 230 -10.99 44.37 65.23
N ALA A 231 -11.36 44.40 66.52
CA ALA A 231 -12.68 44.70 67.07
C ALA A 231 -13.90 43.85 66.64
N GLY A 232 -14.31 42.96 67.56
CA GLY A 232 -15.53 43.15 68.37
C GLY A 232 -16.91 42.90 67.74
N PRO A 233 -17.90 42.49 68.56
CA PRO A 233 -19.02 41.65 68.14
C PRO A 233 -20.36 42.41 68.07
N ASP A 234 -21.36 41.83 67.40
CA ASP A 234 -22.78 41.79 67.80
C ASP A 234 -23.58 41.17 66.63
N ALA A 235 -24.25 40.03 66.79
CA ALA A 235 -25.45 39.75 67.59
C ALA A 235 -26.76 40.26 66.95
N SER A 236 -27.72 39.32 66.85
CA SER A 236 -29.16 39.45 66.52
C SER A 236 -29.53 39.07 65.08
N ALA A 237 -30.26 37.97 64.83
CA ALA A 237 -31.69 37.73 65.12
C ALA A 237 -32.58 38.71 64.31
N LEU A 238 -33.63 38.36 63.57
CA LEU A 238 -34.51 37.21 63.36
C LEU A 238 -35.23 37.45 61.98
N PRO A 239 -36.01 36.49 61.44
CA PRO A 239 -36.71 36.55 60.14
C PRO A 239 -38.16 37.08 60.29
N PRO A 240 -39.14 36.69 59.44
CA PRO A 240 -39.34 36.86 57.99
C PRO A 240 -40.59 37.74 57.71
N VAL A 241 -40.83 38.18 56.47
CA VAL A 241 -42.20 38.51 56.04
C VAL A 241 -42.41 38.11 54.58
N ASP A 242 -43.44 37.30 54.42
CA ASP A 242 -44.08 36.79 53.21
C ASP A 242 -45.03 37.86 52.64
N GLU A 243 -45.06 38.10 51.34
CA GLU A 243 -46.24 38.70 50.69
C GLU A 243 -46.27 38.39 49.18
N ALA A 244 -47.27 37.56 48.83
CA ALA A 244 -48.10 37.50 47.61
C ALA A 244 -47.45 37.49 46.21
#